data_AF-A0A2N3VHI6-F1
#
_entry.id   AF-A0A2N3VHI6-F1
#
_cell.length_a   1.000
_cell.length_b   1.000
_cell.length_c   1.000
_cell.angle_alpha   90.00
_cell.angle_beta   90.00
_cell.angle_gamma   90.00
#
_symmetry.space_group_name_H-M   'P 1'
#
loop_
_entity.id
_entity.type
_entity.pdbx_description
1 polymer ?
#
loop_
_entity_poly.entity_id
_entity_poly.type
_entity_poly.pdbx_seq_one_letter_code
_entity_poly.pdbx_strand_id
1 'polypeptide(L)'
;MLPDDDYASLVPNPPTSFGLTELRDAYVDAVADETVQRPMAAERRAYFEGLCGLFGLDLPTSRKALGWSRARYVHGLVLNAAKSLLRTGSPWDGYLEAGGLFKALDDLGIGEAHRSMVVELRTTVEASRSQHRALLDLLLTGLLGERAQLVFTLADLDAAGIERAVPIRYLPD
;
A
#
# COMPACT_ATOMS: atom_id res chain seq x y z
N MET A 1 -1.96 28.46 -21.10
CA MET A 1 -3.09 28.47 -20.15
C MET A 1 -3.89 27.21 -20.43
N LEU A 2 -3.67 26.18 -19.63
CA LEU A 2 -4.59 25.04 -19.58
C LEU A 2 -5.77 25.45 -18.69
N PRO A 3 -7.01 25.06 -19.01
CA PRO A 3 -8.17 25.42 -18.21
C PRO A 3 -8.07 24.77 -16.81
N ASP A 4 -8.30 25.57 -15.77
CA ASP A 4 -8.20 25.22 -14.34
C ASP A 4 -9.24 24.16 -13.89
N ASP A 5 -10.12 23.69 -14.77
CA ASP A 5 -11.30 22.88 -14.42
C ASP A 5 -11.06 21.35 -14.40
N ASP A 6 -9.88 20.85 -14.78
CA ASP A 6 -9.65 19.39 -14.93
C ASP A 6 -8.85 18.75 -13.77
N TYR A 7 -8.44 19.51 -12.76
CA TYR A 7 -7.75 18.94 -11.59
C TYR A 7 -8.68 18.17 -10.65
N ALA A 8 -9.98 18.49 -10.64
CA ALA A 8 -10.96 17.78 -9.83
C ALA A 8 -11.32 16.39 -10.39
N SER A 9 -11.08 16.14 -11.69
CA SER A 9 -11.33 14.82 -12.33
C SER A 9 -10.17 13.84 -12.12
N LEU A 10 -9.00 14.34 -11.72
CA LEU A 10 -7.77 13.58 -11.46
C LEU A 10 -7.64 13.09 -10.01
N VAL A 11 -8.59 13.44 -9.13
CA VAL A 11 -8.72 12.80 -7.81
C VAL A 11 -9.72 11.66 -7.99
N PRO A 12 -9.27 10.40 -8.04
CA PRO A 12 -10.17 9.25 -8.05
C PRO A 12 -11.15 9.40 -6.90
N ASN A 13 -12.44 9.20 -7.21
CA ASN A 13 -13.51 9.31 -6.22
C ASN A 13 -13.08 8.57 -4.95
N PRO A 14 -13.11 9.23 -3.78
CA PRO A 14 -12.69 8.59 -2.55
C PRO A 14 -13.52 7.30 -2.37
N PRO A 15 -12.90 6.20 -1.91
CA PRO A 15 -13.62 4.95 -1.74
C PRO A 15 -14.86 5.18 -0.89
N THR A 16 -16.00 4.70 -1.39
CA THR A 16 -17.29 4.74 -0.69
C THR A 16 -17.63 3.41 -0.03
N SER A 17 -16.81 2.39 -0.29
CA SER A 17 -16.89 1.03 0.24
C SER A 17 -15.56 0.61 0.86
N PHE A 18 -15.59 0.13 2.10
CA PHE A 18 -14.42 -0.21 2.91
C PHE A 18 -14.45 -1.72 3.20
N GLY A 19 -13.77 -2.48 2.35
CA GLY A 19 -13.70 -3.94 2.42
C GLY A 19 -12.30 -4.45 2.73
N LEU A 20 -12.08 -5.75 2.48
CA LEU A 20 -10.78 -6.42 2.68
C LEU A 20 -9.61 -5.71 2.00
N THR A 21 -9.82 -5.22 0.77
CA THR A 21 -8.82 -4.47 -0.01
C THR A 21 -8.34 -3.21 0.73
N GLU A 22 -9.28 -2.48 1.31
CA GLU A 22 -8.99 -1.23 2.03
C GLU A 22 -8.24 -1.53 3.34
N LEU A 23 -8.66 -2.56 4.07
CA LEU A 23 -7.94 -3.06 5.26
C LEU A 23 -6.50 -3.47 4.91
N ARG A 24 -6.31 -4.21 3.80
CA ARG A 24 -4.97 -4.60 3.32
C ARG A 24 -4.11 -3.37 3.05
N ASP A 25 -4.63 -2.40 2.31
CA ASP A 25 -3.84 -1.25 1.89
C ASP A 25 -3.50 -0.33 3.08
N ALA A 26 -4.44 -0.13 4.00
CA ALA A 26 -4.20 0.55 5.27
C ALA A 26 -3.16 -0.18 6.13
N TYR A 27 -3.20 -1.53 6.16
CA TYR A 27 -2.19 -2.33 6.85
C TYR A 27 -0.79 -2.14 6.26
N VAL A 28 -0.66 -2.19 4.93
CA VAL A 28 0.63 -1.98 4.25
C VAL A 28 1.19 -0.59 4.55
N ASP A 29 0.34 0.44 4.54
CA ASP A 29 0.78 1.80 4.87
C ASP A 29 1.19 1.92 6.34
N ALA A 30 0.45 1.33 7.28
CA ALA A 30 0.83 1.32 8.68
C ALA A 30 2.16 0.58 8.92
N VAL A 31 2.42 -0.53 8.21
CA VAL A 31 3.72 -1.23 8.25
C VAL A 31 4.85 -0.39 7.67
N ALA A 32 4.59 0.38 6.60
CA ALA A 32 5.59 1.29 6.04
C ALA A 32 5.96 2.41 7.03
N ASP A 33 4.97 2.96 7.74
CA ASP A 33 5.17 4.03 8.73
C ASP A 33 5.98 3.59 9.96
N GLU A 34 5.96 2.30 10.31
CA GLU A 34 6.84 1.72 11.33
C GLU A 34 8.32 1.72 10.91
N THR A 35 8.59 1.72 9.61
CA THR A 35 9.96 1.69 9.06
C THR A 35 10.50 3.07 8.75
N VAL A 36 9.65 3.96 8.23
CA VAL A 36 9.99 5.33 7.85
C VAL A 36 8.84 6.22 8.30
N GLN A 37 9.10 7.17 9.20
CA GLN A 37 8.06 8.10 9.63
C GLN A 37 7.73 9.07 8.51
N ARG A 38 6.64 8.82 7.80
CA ARG A 38 6.12 9.66 6.72
C ARG A 38 5.14 10.70 7.28
N PRO A 39 4.91 11.84 6.59
CA PRO A 39 3.82 12.75 6.94
C PRO A 39 2.49 11.99 7.08
N MET A 40 1.65 12.43 8.03
CA MET A 40 0.35 11.83 8.34
C MET A 40 0.37 10.36 8.82
N ALA A 41 1.50 9.89 9.38
CA ALA A 41 1.61 8.51 9.87
C ALA A 41 0.65 8.20 11.04
N ALA A 42 0.36 9.17 11.90
CA ALA A 42 -0.55 8.99 13.03
C ALA A 42 -2.00 8.81 12.55
N GLU A 43 -2.40 9.57 11.53
CA GLU A 43 -3.72 9.54 10.92
C GLU A 43 -3.94 8.23 10.17
N ARG A 44 -2.95 7.78 9.38
CA ARG A 44 -2.99 6.44 8.74
C ARG A 44 -3.04 5.33 9.76
N ARG A 45 -2.31 5.47 10.88
CA ARG A 45 -2.33 4.51 11.97
C ARG A 45 -3.72 4.42 12.62
N ALA A 46 -4.32 5.55 12.96
CA ALA A 46 -5.66 5.61 13.53
C ALA A 46 -6.71 5.05 12.57
N TYR A 47 -6.61 5.36 11.28
CA TYR A 47 -7.49 4.80 10.25
C TYR A 47 -7.37 3.28 10.16
N PHE A 48 -6.14 2.75 10.09
CA PHE A 48 -5.89 1.31 10.10
C PHE A 48 -6.43 0.62 11.37
N GLU A 49 -6.22 1.21 12.55
CA GLU A 49 -6.75 0.69 13.81
C GLU A 49 -8.28 0.70 13.84
N GLY A 50 -8.90 1.74 13.29
CA GLY A 50 -10.35 1.84 13.10
C GLY A 50 -10.90 0.70 12.22
N LEU A 51 -10.28 0.48 11.06
CA LEU A 51 -10.66 -0.64 10.17
C LEU A 51 -10.47 -1.99 10.86
N CYS A 52 -9.37 -2.20 11.56
CA CYS A 52 -9.17 -3.39 12.40
C CYS A 52 -10.31 -3.57 13.40
N GLY A 53 -10.78 -2.49 14.04
CA GLY A 53 -11.94 -2.48 14.93
C GLY A 53 -13.23 -2.94 14.25
N LEU A 54 -13.55 -2.40 13.06
CA LEU A 54 -14.74 -2.78 12.29
C LEU A 54 -14.73 -4.27 11.92
N PHE A 55 -13.58 -4.78 11.50
CA PHE A 55 -13.41 -6.20 11.16
C PHE A 55 -13.24 -7.11 12.39
N GLY A 56 -13.07 -6.54 13.59
CA GLY A 56 -12.79 -7.26 14.83
C GLY A 56 -11.48 -8.06 14.78
N LEU A 57 -10.45 -7.47 14.17
CA LEU A 57 -9.14 -8.08 13.95
C LEU A 57 -8.06 -7.24 14.63
N ASP A 58 -7.02 -7.89 15.16
CA ASP A 58 -5.83 -7.22 15.67
C ASP A 58 -4.61 -7.71 14.88
N LEU A 59 -3.99 -6.80 14.12
CA LEU A 59 -2.87 -7.09 13.24
C LEU A 59 -1.61 -6.34 13.71
N PRO A 60 -0.50 -7.06 13.94
CA PRO A 60 0.75 -6.42 14.32
C PRO A 60 1.41 -5.76 13.11
N THR A 61 1.87 -4.53 13.29
CA THR A 61 2.63 -3.75 12.30
C THR A 61 4.14 -3.83 12.50
N SER A 62 4.59 -4.38 13.63
CA SER A 62 6.00 -4.55 13.94
C SER A 62 6.27 -5.93 14.56
N ARG A 63 7.54 -6.36 14.52
CA ARG A 63 7.92 -7.63 15.19
C ARG A 63 7.77 -7.56 16.70
N LYS A 64 7.89 -6.37 17.29
CA LYS A 64 7.70 -6.16 18.74
C LYS A 64 6.24 -6.35 19.15
N ALA A 65 5.30 -6.04 18.25
CA ALA A 65 3.87 -6.22 18.44
C ALA A 65 3.40 -7.68 18.23
N LEU A 66 4.26 -8.59 17.76
CA LEU A 66 3.90 -10.00 17.66
C LEU A 66 3.81 -10.63 19.05
N GLY A 67 2.59 -10.91 19.50
CA GLY A 67 2.32 -11.64 20.73
C GLY A 67 2.78 -13.11 20.67
N TRP A 68 2.55 -13.84 21.78
CA TRP A 68 2.99 -15.23 21.97
C TRP A 68 1.89 -16.28 21.69
N SER A 69 0.88 -15.94 20.88
CA SER A 69 -0.24 -16.84 20.56
C SER A 69 0.07 -17.79 19.40
N ARG A 70 -0.75 -18.83 19.19
CA ARG A 70 -0.64 -19.69 17.98
C ARG A 70 -0.84 -18.90 16.68
N ALA A 71 -1.64 -17.83 16.71
CA ALA A 71 -1.84 -16.92 15.58
C ALA A 71 -0.58 -16.12 15.22
N ARG A 72 0.46 -16.07 16.08
CA ARG A 72 1.71 -15.33 15.84
C ARG A 72 2.41 -15.73 14.54
N TYR A 73 2.28 -16.98 14.12
CA TYR A 73 2.91 -17.45 12.89
C TYR A 73 2.22 -16.87 11.66
N VAL A 74 0.89 -16.86 11.64
CA VAL A 74 0.10 -16.28 10.55
C VAL A 74 0.24 -14.76 10.55
N HIS A 75 0.16 -14.11 11.72
CA HIS A 75 0.42 -12.68 11.85
C HIS A 75 1.85 -12.29 11.40
N GLY A 76 2.84 -13.14 11.73
CA GLY A 76 4.20 -12.97 11.26
C GLY A 76 4.34 -13.11 9.75
N LEU A 77 3.59 -14.03 9.13
CA LEU A 77 3.52 -14.18 7.67
C LEU A 77 2.87 -12.97 7.01
N VAL A 78 1.76 -12.45 7.55
CA VAL A 78 1.10 -11.22 7.08
C VAL A 78 2.08 -10.05 7.13
N LEU A 79 2.78 -9.85 8.25
CA LEU A 79 3.78 -8.80 8.40
C LEU A 79 4.95 -8.95 7.43
N ASN A 80 5.44 -10.17 7.23
CA ASN A 80 6.54 -10.42 6.30
C ASN A 80 6.10 -10.23 4.84
N ALA A 81 4.87 -10.61 4.48
CA ALA A 81 4.32 -10.39 3.15
C ALA A 81 4.18 -8.89 2.84
N ALA A 82 3.70 -8.09 3.78
CA ALA A 82 3.65 -6.63 3.64
C ALA A 82 5.05 -6.01 3.52
N LYS A 83 6.01 -6.45 4.33
CA LYS A 83 7.41 -6.00 4.23
C LYS A 83 8.07 -6.40 2.91
N SER A 84 7.77 -7.59 2.40
CA SER A 84 8.26 -8.06 1.11
C SER A 84 7.68 -7.23 -0.04
N LEU A 85 6.38 -6.93 0.02
CA LEU A 85 5.71 -6.03 -0.92
C LEU A 85 6.38 -4.65 -0.95
N LEU A 86 6.61 -4.04 0.22
CA LEU A 86 7.23 -2.71 0.34
C LEU A 86 8.67 -2.65 -0.17
N ARG A 87 9.38 -3.78 -0.23
CA ARG A 87 10.73 -3.87 -0.80
C ARG A 87 10.73 -4.12 -2.31
N THR A 88 9.58 -4.44 -2.89
CA THR A 88 9.46 -4.72 -4.32
C THR A 88 9.45 -3.39 -5.07
N GLY A 89 10.58 -3.04 -5.66
CA GLY A 89 10.81 -1.76 -6.34
C GLY A 89 11.65 -1.90 -7.60
N SER A 90 11.71 -0.84 -8.38
CA SER A 90 12.57 -0.74 -9.56
C SER A 90 13.87 0.03 -9.23
N PRO A 91 14.94 -0.14 -10.03
CA PRO A 91 16.16 0.66 -9.91
C PRO A 91 15.93 2.16 -10.12
N TRP A 92 14.77 2.58 -10.63
CA TRP A 92 14.41 3.99 -10.80
C TRP A 92 13.70 4.58 -9.58
N ASP A 93 13.31 3.76 -8.61
CA ASP A 93 12.64 4.22 -7.41
C ASP A 93 13.60 5.17 -6.65
N GLY A 94 13.23 6.45 -6.56
CA GLY A 94 14.01 7.48 -5.87
C GLY A 94 14.86 8.41 -6.76
N TYR A 95 14.86 8.22 -8.08
CA TYR A 95 15.47 9.18 -9.02
C TYR A 95 14.46 10.27 -9.41
N LEU A 96 14.58 11.45 -8.81
CA LEU A 96 13.70 12.61 -9.08
C LEU A 96 14.01 13.32 -10.41
N GLU A 97 15.25 13.21 -10.92
CA GLU A 97 15.69 13.86 -12.16
C GLU A 97 16.04 12.82 -13.24
N ALA A 98 15.00 12.28 -13.88
CA ALA A 98 15.15 11.24 -14.90
C ALA A 98 15.93 11.73 -16.16
N GLY A 99 15.88 13.03 -16.48
CA GLY A 99 16.52 13.59 -17.68
C GLY A 99 18.06 13.52 -17.66
N GLY A 100 18.69 13.80 -16.52
CA GLY A 100 20.15 13.71 -16.36
C GLY A 100 20.65 12.26 -16.40
N LEU A 101 19.89 11.36 -15.77
CA LEU A 101 20.17 9.93 -15.78
C LEU A 101 20.12 9.36 -17.21
N PHE A 102 19.07 9.66 -17.98
CA PHE A 102 18.93 9.16 -19.34
C PHE A 102 20.06 9.65 -20.25
N LYS A 103 20.42 10.94 -20.15
CA LYS A 103 21.55 11.48 -20.91
C LYS A 103 22.87 10.78 -20.57
N ALA A 104 23.16 10.58 -19.28
CA ALA A 104 24.36 9.88 -18.86
C ALA A 104 24.40 8.42 -19.36
N LEU A 105 23.26 7.73 -19.41
CA LEU A 105 23.16 6.38 -19.94
C LEU A 105 23.34 6.34 -21.47
N ASP A 106 22.83 7.33 -22.19
CA ASP A 106 23.04 7.48 -23.63
C ASP A 106 24.51 7.82 -23.94
N ASP A 107 25.15 8.67 -23.15
CA ASP A 107 26.59 9.01 -23.26
C ASP A 107 27.49 7.78 -23.03
N LEU A 108 27.03 6.83 -22.20
CA LEU A 108 27.68 5.53 -21.98
C LEU A 108 27.35 4.49 -23.08
N GLY A 109 26.50 4.81 -24.04
CA GLY A 109 26.07 3.92 -25.11
C GLY A 109 25.15 2.77 -24.67
N ILE A 110 24.60 2.83 -23.45
CA ILE A 110 23.75 1.77 -22.87
C ILE A 110 22.29 2.18 -22.70
N GLY A 111 21.92 3.42 -23.04
CA GLY A 111 20.61 3.98 -22.73
C GLY A 111 19.42 3.17 -23.26
N GLU A 112 19.50 2.70 -24.51
CA GLU A 112 18.40 1.92 -25.10
C GLU A 112 18.26 0.53 -24.46
N ALA A 113 19.37 -0.19 -24.32
CA ALA A 113 19.39 -1.50 -23.65
C ALA A 113 18.88 -1.38 -22.21
N HIS A 114 19.33 -0.37 -21.47
CA HIS A 114 18.88 -0.11 -20.11
C HIS A 114 17.37 0.21 -20.06
N ARG A 115 16.85 1.10 -20.91
CA ARG A 115 15.41 1.42 -20.94
C ARG A 115 14.56 0.18 -21.22
N SER A 116 14.96 -0.63 -22.21
CA SER A 116 14.28 -1.88 -22.53
C SER A 116 14.26 -2.85 -21.34
N MET A 117 15.41 -3.08 -20.70
CA MET A 117 15.50 -3.94 -19.51
C MET A 117 14.66 -3.42 -18.33
N VAL A 118 14.62 -2.11 -18.10
CA VAL A 118 13.83 -1.55 -17.01
C VAL A 118 12.33 -1.65 -17.28
N VAL A 119 11.87 -1.53 -18.52
CA VAL A 119 10.46 -1.76 -18.88
C VAL A 119 10.04 -3.21 -18.57
N GLU A 120 10.89 -4.19 -18.91
CA GLU A 120 10.66 -5.61 -18.56
C GLU A 120 10.66 -5.82 -17.04
N LEU A 121 11.63 -5.20 -16.34
CA LEU A 121 11.73 -5.26 -14.89
C LEU A 121 10.50 -4.65 -14.22
N ARG A 122 9.98 -3.52 -14.72
CA ARG A 122 8.76 -2.88 -14.20
C ARG A 122 7.55 -3.80 -14.32
N THR A 123 7.42 -4.49 -15.45
CA THR A 123 6.36 -5.48 -15.65
C THR A 123 6.46 -6.62 -14.63
N THR A 124 7.69 -7.10 -14.38
CA THR A 124 7.96 -8.15 -13.40
C THR A 124 7.69 -7.67 -11.96
N VAL A 125 8.08 -6.44 -11.64
CA VAL A 125 7.83 -5.79 -10.35
C VAL A 125 6.33 -5.63 -10.09
N GLU A 126 5.55 -5.17 -11.08
CA GLU A 126 4.10 -5.04 -10.93
C GLU A 126 3.40 -6.40 -10.79
N ALA A 127 3.82 -7.41 -11.54
CA ALA A 127 3.33 -8.78 -11.37
C ALA A 127 3.64 -9.30 -9.95
N SER A 128 4.85 -9.09 -9.46
CA SER A 128 5.25 -9.45 -8.10
C SER A 128 4.43 -8.71 -7.04
N ARG A 129 4.22 -7.39 -7.19
CA ARG A 129 3.38 -6.58 -6.28
C ARG A 129 1.95 -7.11 -6.26
N SER A 130 1.39 -7.44 -7.42
CA SER A 130 0.05 -8.05 -7.53
C SER A 130 -0.03 -9.38 -6.78
N GLN A 131 0.97 -10.25 -6.93
CA GLN A 131 1.02 -11.54 -6.23
C GLN A 131 1.15 -11.38 -4.71
N HIS A 132 1.95 -10.41 -4.24
CA HIS A 132 2.05 -10.11 -2.81
C HIS A 132 0.73 -9.59 -2.23
N ARG A 133 0.01 -8.73 -2.96
CA ARG A 133 -1.34 -8.27 -2.54
C ARG A 133 -2.32 -9.43 -2.47
N ALA A 134 -2.33 -10.31 -3.47
CA ALA A 134 -3.17 -11.51 -3.45
C ALA A 134 -2.83 -12.46 -2.28
N LEU A 135 -1.54 -12.61 -1.95
CA LEU A 135 -1.11 -13.37 -0.77
C LEU A 135 -1.59 -12.73 0.53
N LEU A 136 -1.53 -11.40 0.64
CA LEU A 136 -2.08 -10.68 1.78
C LEU A 136 -3.60 -10.89 1.88
N ASP A 137 -4.34 -10.75 0.78
CA ASP A 137 -5.78 -10.98 0.74
C ASP A 137 -6.13 -12.41 1.19
N LEU A 138 -5.37 -13.42 0.74
CA LEU A 138 -5.53 -14.81 1.15
C LEU A 138 -5.33 -14.98 2.67
N LEU A 139 -4.23 -14.43 3.22
CA LEU A 139 -3.91 -14.54 4.63
C LEU A 139 -4.94 -13.81 5.50
N LEU A 140 -5.36 -12.61 5.10
CA LEU A 140 -6.39 -11.83 5.79
C LEU A 140 -7.75 -12.53 5.74
N THR A 141 -8.11 -13.10 4.59
CA THR A 141 -9.34 -13.91 4.46
C THR A 141 -9.30 -15.09 5.44
N GLY A 142 -8.17 -15.79 5.54
CA GLY A 142 -8.01 -16.89 6.49
C GLY A 142 -8.11 -16.47 7.96
N LEU A 143 -7.64 -15.27 8.31
CA LEU A 143 -7.75 -14.71 9.68
C LEU A 143 -9.15 -14.22 10.02
N LEU A 144 -9.86 -13.65 9.03
CA LEU A 144 -11.18 -13.05 9.23
C LEU A 144 -12.32 -14.06 9.14
N GLY A 145 -12.14 -15.14 8.38
CA GLY A 145 -13.22 -16.08 8.07
C GLY A 145 -14.33 -15.39 7.28
N GLU A 146 -15.59 -15.59 7.69
CA GLU A 146 -16.76 -14.97 7.05
C GLU A 146 -16.71 -13.43 7.08
N ARG A 147 -16.02 -12.85 8.08
CA ARG A 147 -15.87 -11.39 8.20
C ARG A 147 -15.08 -10.78 7.05
N ALA A 148 -14.34 -11.58 6.27
CA ALA A 148 -13.64 -11.10 5.08
C ALA A 148 -14.58 -10.56 3.99
N GLN A 149 -15.86 -10.96 4.02
CA GLN A 149 -16.88 -10.51 3.07
C GLN A 149 -17.61 -9.24 3.53
N LEU A 150 -17.33 -8.75 4.74
CA LEU A 150 -17.92 -7.50 5.23
C LEU A 150 -17.41 -6.33 4.39
N VAL A 151 -18.36 -5.47 4.02
CA VAL A 151 -18.10 -4.21 3.33
C VAL A 151 -18.81 -3.13 4.13
N PHE A 152 -18.02 -2.16 4.60
CA PHE A 152 -18.52 -1.02 5.34
C PHE A 152 -18.72 0.17 4.41
N THR A 153 -19.62 1.06 4.80
CA THR A 153 -19.94 2.31 4.12
C THR A 153 -19.30 3.49 4.86
N LEU A 154 -19.35 4.68 4.25
CA LEU A 154 -18.96 5.91 4.94
C LEU A 154 -19.73 6.13 6.26
N ALA A 155 -21.02 5.81 6.29
CA ALA A 155 -21.83 5.97 7.50
C ALA A 155 -21.35 5.04 8.63
N ASP A 156 -20.82 3.86 8.30
CA ASP A 156 -20.26 2.93 9.29
C ASP A 156 -18.94 3.47 9.87
N LEU A 157 -18.10 4.09 9.03
CA LEU A 157 -16.88 4.76 9.48
C LEU A 157 -17.20 5.95 10.38
N ASP A 158 -18.15 6.80 9.98
CA ASP A 158 -18.60 7.96 10.77
C ASP A 158 -19.19 7.51 12.11
N ALA A 159 -20.02 6.46 12.12
CA ALA A 159 -20.59 5.89 13.33
C ALA A 159 -19.52 5.29 14.28
N ALA A 160 -18.42 4.79 13.71
CA ALA A 160 -17.27 4.29 14.46
C ALA A 160 -16.25 5.40 14.83
N GLY A 161 -16.48 6.65 14.42
CA GLY A 161 -15.55 7.77 14.65
C GLY A 161 -14.22 7.63 13.91
N ILE A 162 -14.21 6.92 12.78
CA ILE A 162 -13.01 6.65 11.99
C ILE A 162 -12.82 7.78 10.97
N GLU A 163 -11.85 8.65 11.24
CA GLU A 163 -11.43 9.65 10.24
C GLU A 163 -10.70 8.98 9.08
N ARG A 164 -11.06 9.35 7.85
CA ARG A 164 -10.38 8.86 6.65
C ARG A 164 -8.96 9.39 6.64
N ALA A 165 -7.98 8.50 6.59
CA ALA A 165 -6.64 8.91 6.20
C ALA A 165 -6.69 9.33 4.73
N VAL A 166 -6.35 10.59 4.44
CA VAL A 166 -6.18 11.06 3.07
C VAL A 166 -5.16 10.14 2.38
N PRO A 167 -5.50 9.46 1.27
CA PRO A 167 -4.53 8.60 0.60
C PRO A 167 -3.38 9.46 0.09
N ILE A 168 -2.14 9.12 0.47
CA ILE A 168 -0.95 9.63 -0.26
C ILE A 168 -0.93 9.07 -1.70
N ARG A 169 -1.73 8.04 -1.99
CA ARG A 169 -1.83 7.41 -3.32
C ARG A 169 -2.75 8.15 -4.28
N TYR A 170 -2.57 9.46 -4.43
CA TYR A 170 -3.07 10.24 -5.57
C TYR A 170 -2.03 11.23 -6.09
N LEU A 171 -0.75 10.92 -5.92
CA LEU A 171 0.28 11.49 -6.79
C LEU A 171 0.41 10.56 -8.00
N PRO A 172 0.14 11.03 -9.22
CA PRO A 172 0.47 10.27 -10.41
C PRO A 172 1.98 10.02 -10.46
N ASP A 173 2.37 8.84 -10.95
CA ASP A 173 3.77 8.48 -11.24
C ASP A 173 4.49 9.53 -12.09
#